data_AF-A0A9E5RKE7-F1
#
_entry.id   AF-A0A9E5RKE7-F1
#
_cell.length_a   1.000
_cell.length_b   1.000
_cell.length_c   1.000
_cell.angle_alpha   90.00
_cell.angle_beta   90.00
_cell.angle_gamma   90.00
#
_symmetry.space_group_name_H-M   'P 1'
#
loop_
_entity.id
_entity.type
_entity.pdbx_description
1 polymer ?
#
loop_
_entity_poly.entity_id
_entity_poly.type
_entity_poly.pdbx_seq_one_letter_code
_entity_poly.pdbx_strand_id
1 'polypeptide(L)'
;YRWGWEYRSEWGEPSAPVAPNDLTQRYPIQAPTWVVIMQDFGEGADVPLIPAPPIRQAEQFEDAWTNYGADKFLNYGRLPGNRFMINWPQNGNDYAEGVGRLGQSALSKQAFLWEARWHTQRFARFIQAKLGRRYGLAEDIFPKDGKELAGGAYALHPYYRESRRLQGLVTVIEQDILPLTEGQVAPLPINDRGEVEAIALGNYANDHHYPGCEFPLKPKSIRWGGRWTGTPFTLPYRCLIPATMDGLMVCEKNISVSHIANGATRLQPVVLGIGQAAGMAAALCVEQNCQPRDLPVKPLQEALLNEPTAPAAVIPLFNLLPSHPEWLTWQRHYLKHPEAYPADGNCPMADAQYHAIKQSRLSRTAQSFSGLFQRQDEQNYTFTAIAPLSFANQTFSLVTLEPKTNQQLAAYETGQFIKIRGNVNLAGSWLLVETSEAIAKASL
;
A
#
# COMPACT_ATOMS: atom_id res chain seq x y z
N TYR A 1 -3.12 4.47 25.50
CA TYR A 1 -2.87 3.90 24.15
C TYR A 1 -3.19 2.42 24.21
N ARG A 2 -3.49 1.79 23.06
CA ARG A 2 -3.62 0.34 22.90
C ARG A 2 -2.33 -0.26 22.35
N TRP A 3 -2.00 -1.47 22.79
CA TRP A 3 -0.86 -2.26 22.37
C TRP A 3 -1.23 -3.73 22.53
N GLY A 4 -1.18 -4.52 21.47
CA GLY A 4 -1.69 -5.89 21.51
C GLY A 4 -2.78 -6.13 20.48
N TRP A 5 -3.54 -7.18 20.73
CA TRP A 5 -4.71 -7.57 19.95
C TRP A 5 -5.97 -7.05 20.62
N GLU A 6 -6.92 -6.59 19.81
CA GLU A 6 -8.32 -6.50 20.21
C GLU A 6 -9.04 -7.77 19.72
N TYR A 7 -9.84 -8.39 20.59
CA TYR A 7 -10.54 -9.64 20.27
C TYR A 7 -11.93 -9.38 19.70
N ARG A 8 -12.52 -10.39 19.06
CA ARG A 8 -13.86 -10.28 18.46
C ARG A 8 -14.93 -9.81 19.45
N SER A 9 -14.77 -10.09 20.75
CA SER A 9 -15.69 -9.63 21.79
C SER A 9 -15.71 -8.11 21.99
N GLU A 10 -14.68 -7.38 21.55
CA GLU A 10 -14.59 -5.93 21.73
C GLU A 10 -15.43 -5.19 20.68
N TRP A 11 -15.24 -5.51 19.40
CA TRP A 11 -15.85 -4.76 18.28
C TRP A 11 -16.50 -5.65 17.20
N GLY A 12 -16.56 -6.96 17.42
CA GLY A 12 -17.15 -7.89 16.45
C GLY A 12 -16.36 -8.01 15.14
N GLU A 13 -15.10 -7.56 15.11
CA GLU A 13 -14.25 -7.62 13.91
C GLU A 13 -14.17 -9.07 13.39
N PRO A 14 -14.57 -9.32 12.14
CA PRO A 14 -14.73 -10.69 11.64
C PRO A 14 -13.42 -11.47 11.55
N SER A 15 -12.28 -10.81 11.32
CA SER A 15 -10.95 -11.42 11.29
C SER A 15 -10.23 -11.39 12.64
N ALA A 16 -10.76 -10.69 13.63
CA ALA A 16 -10.16 -10.71 14.96
C ALA A 16 -10.27 -12.12 15.59
N PRO A 17 -9.22 -12.59 16.29
CA PRO A 17 -9.29 -13.82 17.08
C PRO A 17 -10.41 -13.74 18.11
N VAL A 18 -11.02 -14.88 18.42
CA VAL A 18 -12.13 -14.95 19.41
C VAL A 18 -11.61 -14.84 20.84
N ALA A 19 -10.41 -15.33 21.10
CA ALA A 19 -9.75 -15.37 22.40
C ALA A 19 -8.22 -15.40 22.21
N PRO A 20 -7.43 -15.18 23.27
CA PRO A 20 -5.99 -15.36 23.22
C PRO A 20 -5.59 -16.76 22.73
N ASN A 21 -4.59 -16.82 21.86
CA ASN A 21 -3.97 -18.04 21.33
C ASN A 21 -2.45 -17.86 21.20
N ASP A 22 -1.75 -18.92 20.78
CA ASP A 22 -0.29 -18.93 20.64
C ASP A 22 0.24 -17.77 19.79
N LEU A 23 -0.42 -17.46 18.67
CA LEU A 23 -0.02 -16.34 17.79
C LEU A 23 -0.11 -15.00 18.54
N THR A 24 -1.25 -14.74 19.19
CA THR A 24 -1.49 -13.46 19.88
C THR A 24 -0.58 -13.26 21.10
N GLN A 25 -0.20 -14.36 21.77
CA GLN A 25 0.70 -14.32 22.91
C GLN A 25 2.15 -14.14 22.48
N ARG A 26 2.57 -14.80 21.39
CA ARG A 26 3.94 -14.72 20.86
C ARG A 26 4.21 -13.38 20.19
N TYR A 27 3.25 -12.90 19.40
CA TYR A 27 3.37 -11.66 18.62
C TYR A 27 2.25 -10.70 19.00
N PRO A 28 2.46 -9.84 20.01
CA PRO A 28 1.44 -8.86 20.43
C PRO A 28 1.19 -7.79 19.37
N ILE A 29 2.14 -7.55 18.46
CA ILE A 29 2.02 -6.62 17.34
C ILE A 29 2.61 -7.23 16.07
N GLN A 30 2.28 -6.67 14.91
CA GLN A 30 2.87 -7.07 13.63
C GLN A 30 4.39 -6.91 13.59
N ALA A 31 5.05 -7.82 12.89
CA ALA A 31 6.50 -7.91 12.84
C ALA A 31 7.15 -6.66 12.21
N PRO A 32 8.15 -6.04 12.88
CA PRO A 32 9.05 -5.15 12.20
C PRO A 32 9.98 -5.93 11.25
N THR A 33 10.51 -5.22 10.26
CA THR A 33 11.50 -5.76 9.32
C THR A 33 12.69 -4.83 9.27
N TRP A 34 13.91 -5.37 9.40
CA TRP A 34 15.08 -4.59 9.01
C TRP A 34 15.25 -4.72 7.51
N VAL A 35 15.08 -3.61 6.78
CA VAL A 35 15.25 -3.63 5.33
C VAL A 35 16.73 -3.71 5.00
N VAL A 36 17.08 -4.58 4.07
CA VAL A 36 18.42 -4.65 3.45
C VAL A 36 18.30 -4.48 1.95
N ILE A 37 19.20 -3.71 1.36
CA ILE A 37 19.31 -3.57 -0.08
C ILE A 37 20.39 -4.52 -0.60
N MET A 38 19.98 -5.45 -1.45
CA MET A 38 20.90 -6.31 -2.17
C MET A 38 21.09 -5.79 -3.59
N GLN A 39 22.17 -6.22 -4.25
CA GLN A 39 22.49 -5.83 -5.62
C GLN A 39 22.92 -7.06 -6.43
N ASP A 40 22.47 -7.09 -7.67
CA ASP A 40 22.99 -7.98 -8.71
C ASP A 40 24.17 -7.28 -9.41
N PHE A 41 25.36 -7.86 -9.26
CA PHE A 41 26.61 -7.33 -9.82
C PHE A 41 26.91 -7.84 -11.25
N GLY A 42 25.98 -8.60 -11.84
CA GLY A 42 26.11 -9.15 -13.17
C GLY A 42 26.60 -10.60 -13.19
N GLU A 43 26.37 -11.26 -14.32
CA GLU A 43 26.80 -12.63 -14.55
C GLU A 43 28.34 -12.76 -14.48
N GLY A 44 28.82 -13.83 -13.85
CA GLY A 44 30.26 -14.04 -13.62
C GLY A 44 30.88 -13.24 -12.48
N ALA A 45 30.12 -12.35 -11.82
CA ALA A 45 30.61 -11.66 -10.62
C ALA A 45 30.81 -12.64 -9.45
N ASP A 46 31.89 -12.46 -8.70
CA ASP A 46 32.19 -13.20 -7.47
C ASP A 46 32.36 -12.23 -6.29
N VAL A 47 31.24 -11.67 -5.81
CA VAL A 47 31.29 -10.68 -4.73
C VAL A 47 31.65 -11.32 -3.39
N PRO A 48 32.17 -10.54 -2.42
CA PRO A 48 32.49 -11.07 -1.09
C PRO A 48 31.29 -11.74 -0.41
N LEU A 49 31.59 -12.77 0.39
CA LEU A 49 30.59 -13.42 1.21
C LEU A 49 30.05 -12.44 2.25
N ILE A 50 28.72 -12.35 2.35
CA ILE A 50 28.06 -11.55 3.38
C ILE A 50 28.44 -12.11 4.75
N PRO A 51 29.00 -11.36 5.72
CA PRO A 51 29.48 -11.91 6.99
C PRO A 51 28.39 -12.60 7.82
N ALA A 52 28.72 -13.68 8.52
CA ALA A 52 27.78 -14.35 9.43
C ALA A 52 27.53 -13.48 10.67
N PRO A 53 26.30 -13.44 11.20
CA PRO A 53 26.06 -12.79 12.49
C PRO A 53 26.71 -13.58 13.64
N PRO A 54 26.93 -12.96 14.81
CA PRO A 54 27.52 -13.61 15.96
C PRO A 54 26.64 -14.72 16.59
N ILE A 55 25.33 -14.70 16.32
CA ILE A 55 24.39 -15.69 16.83
C ILE A 55 24.27 -16.87 15.86
N ARG A 56 24.55 -18.09 16.35
CA ARG A 56 24.29 -19.34 15.62
C ARG A 56 22.84 -19.78 15.82
N GLN A 57 22.02 -19.65 14.78
CA GLN A 57 20.65 -20.15 14.72
C GLN A 57 20.45 -20.89 13.40
N ALA A 58 19.58 -21.91 13.40
CA ALA A 58 19.23 -22.68 12.20
C ALA A 58 18.52 -21.79 11.18
N GLU A 59 18.96 -21.80 9.92
CA GLU A 59 18.34 -21.05 8.83
C GLU A 59 16.93 -21.60 8.55
N GLN A 60 15.93 -20.72 8.54
CA GLN A 60 14.49 -21.07 8.38
C GLN A 60 13.90 -20.33 7.17
N PHE A 61 14.62 -20.31 6.07
CA PHE A 61 14.30 -19.49 4.89
C PHE A 61 14.05 -20.31 3.62
N GLU A 62 14.10 -21.65 3.72
CA GLU A 62 13.94 -22.55 2.56
C GLU A 62 12.63 -22.30 1.81
N ASP A 63 11.57 -21.93 2.55
CA ASP A 63 10.25 -21.66 1.99
C ASP A 63 10.01 -20.19 1.60
N ALA A 64 11.04 -19.35 1.60
CA ALA A 64 10.89 -17.92 1.33
C ALA A 64 10.29 -17.63 -0.04
N TRP A 65 10.61 -18.42 -1.08
CA TRP A 65 10.14 -18.17 -2.44
C TRP A 65 9.64 -19.40 -3.19
N THR A 66 9.31 -20.49 -2.47
CA THR A 66 8.85 -21.76 -3.06
C THR A 66 7.63 -21.57 -3.98
N ASN A 67 6.70 -20.67 -3.63
CA ASN A 67 5.45 -20.48 -4.37
C ASN A 67 5.57 -19.63 -5.65
N TYR A 68 6.69 -18.93 -5.85
CA TYR A 68 6.81 -17.95 -6.95
C TYR A 68 8.13 -18.05 -7.74
N GLY A 69 9.17 -18.65 -7.15
CA GLY A 69 10.52 -18.72 -7.71
C GLY A 69 11.39 -17.51 -7.37
N ALA A 70 12.71 -17.71 -7.47
CA ALA A 70 13.72 -16.72 -7.08
C ALA A 70 13.61 -15.40 -7.88
N ASP A 71 13.31 -15.47 -9.17
CA ASP A 71 13.21 -14.28 -10.02
C ASP A 71 12.05 -13.37 -9.58
N LYS A 72 10.87 -13.93 -9.33
CA LYS A 72 9.73 -13.14 -8.85
C LYS A 72 10.00 -12.58 -7.45
N PHE A 73 10.63 -13.38 -6.59
CA PHE A 73 11.05 -12.94 -5.26
C PHE A 73 11.97 -11.71 -5.32
N LEU A 74 13.06 -11.76 -6.09
CA LEU A 74 13.98 -10.63 -6.23
C LEU A 74 13.29 -9.43 -6.88
N ASN A 75 12.48 -9.65 -7.91
CA ASN A 75 11.87 -8.56 -8.67
C ASN A 75 10.72 -7.85 -7.95
N TYR A 76 10.15 -8.45 -6.90
CA TYR A 76 9.11 -7.82 -6.07
C TYR A 76 9.57 -6.46 -5.50
N GLY A 77 10.84 -6.38 -5.06
CA GLY A 77 11.45 -5.18 -4.52
C GLY A 77 12.47 -4.52 -5.45
N ARG A 78 12.40 -4.75 -6.77
CA ARG A 78 13.44 -4.24 -7.70
C ARG A 78 13.51 -2.72 -7.71
N LEU A 79 14.73 -2.22 -7.59
CA LEU A 79 15.11 -0.82 -7.62
C LEU A 79 16.03 -0.53 -8.83
N PRO A 80 16.18 0.75 -9.23
CA PRO A 80 17.19 1.15 -10.21
C PRO A 80 18.61 0.68 -9.84
N GLY A 81 19.47 0.49 -10.85
CA GLY A 81 20.85 0.05 -10.64
C GLY A 81 21.01 -1.43 -10.28
N ASN A 82 20.06 -2.28 -10.70
CA ASN A 82 20.04 -3.72 -10.41
C ASN A 82 20.05 -4.03 -8.90
N ARG A 83 19.31 -3.22 -8.15
CA ARG A 83 19.18 -3.34 -6.69
C ARG A 83 17.84 -3.96 -6.33
N PHE A 84 17.75 -4.53 -5.13
CA PHE A 84 16.56 -5.16 -4.61
C PHE A 84 16.36 -4.75 -3.16
N MET A 85 15.20 -4.18 -2.85
CA MET A 85 14.75 -3.96 -1.49
C MET A 85 14.24 -5.28 -0.91
N ILE A 86 14.94 -5.83 0.08
CA ILE A 86 14.53 -7.05 0.76
C ILE A 86 13.70 -6.68 2.00
N ASN A 87 12.40 -6.84 1.85
CA ASN A 87 11.39 -6.74 2.90
C ASN A 87 10.35 -7.83 2.62
N TRP A 88 10.57 -9.03 3.16
CA TRP A 88 9.86 -10.23 2.74
C TRP A 88 9.12 -10.89 3.92
N PRO A 89 7.82 -11.19 3.76
CA PRO A 89 6.96 -11.68 4.83
C PRO A 89 7.23 -13.13 5.22
N GLN A 90 6.60 -13.57 6.31
CA GLN A 90 6.47 -14.98 6.73
C GLN A 90 7.82 -15.67 6.92
N ASN A 91 8.35 -16.30 5.86
CA ASN A 91 9.61 -17.06 5.85
C ASN A 91 10.81 -16.18 5.40
N GLY A 92 10.68 -14.86 5.52
CA GLY A 92 11.71 -13.88 5.18
C GLY A 92 12.33 -13.19 6.39
N ASN A 93 12.56 -11.88 6.28
CA ASN A 93 13.26 -11.08 7.27
C ASN A 93 12.37 -10.33 8.27
N ASP A 94 11.07 -10.63 8.31
CA ASP A 94 10.19 -10.24 9.41
C ASP A 94 10.68 -10.84 10.74
N TYR A 95 10.79 -10.02 11.78
CA TYR A 95 11.29 -10.46 13.09
C TYR A 95 10.47 -9.86 14.24
N ALA A 96 9.79 -10.72 15.02
CA ALA A 96 8.89 -10.30 16.09
C ALA A 96 9.15 -10.98 17.45
N GLU A 97 10.21 -11.80 17.56
CA GLU A 97 10.49 -12.54 18.80
C GLU A 97 10.81 -11.60 19.97
N GLY A 98 9.96 -11.63 21.00
CA GLY A 98 10.07 -10.72 22.13
C GLY A 98 9.95 -9.25 21.74
N VAL A 99 9.14 -8.90 20.74
CA VAL A 99 8.94 -7.51 20.25
C VAL A 99 8.50 -6.52 21.34
N GLY A 100 7.88 -7.00 22.42
CA GLY A 100 7.54 -6.18 23.59
C GLY A 100 8.76 -5.47 24.23
N ARG A 101 9.98 -6.00 24.02
CA ARG A 101 11.24 -5.39 24.45
C ARG A 101 11.45 -3.97 23.91
N LEU A 102 10.85 -3.62 22.77
CA LEU A 102 10.89 -2.26 22.20
C LEU A 102 10.37 -1.18 23.16
N GLY A 103 9.45 -1.53 24.07
CA GLY A 103 8.82 -0.60 25.01
C GLY A 103 9.32 -0.70 26.46
N GLN A 104 10.26 -1.59 26.77
CA GLN A 104 10.65 -1.90 28.16
C GLN A 104 11.80 -1.03 28.67
N SER A 105 13.00 -1.16 28.09
CA SER A 105 14.19 -0.40 28.48
C SER A 105 15.09 -0.15 27.26
N ALA A 106 15.96 0.87 27.33
CA ALA A 106 16.88 1.17 26.24
C ALA A 106 17.79 -0.03 25.88
N LEU A 107 18.29 -0.75 26.89
CA LEU A 107 19.11 -1.94 26.70
C LEU A 107 18.33 -3.08 26.05
N SER A 108 17.11 -3.36 26.53
CA SER A 108 16.25 -4.42 26.00
C SER A 108 15.84 -4.13 24.54
N LYS A 109 15.51 -2.88 24.25
CA LYS A 109 15.25 -2.40 22.88
C LYS A 109 16.48 -2.59 21.99
N GLN A 110 17.67 -2.20 22.46
CA GLN A 110 18.90 -2.35 21.67
C GLN A 110 19.22 -3.81 21.34
N ALA A 111 19.04 -4.72 22.31
CA ALA A 111 19.20 -6.17 22.09
C ALA A 111 18.24 -6.68 21.01
N PHE A 112 16.94 -6.34 21.11
CA PHE A 112 15.95 -6.70 20.08
C PHE A 112 16.34 -6.18 18.68
N LEU A 113 16.82 -4.93 18.60
CA LEU A 113 17.23 -4.33 17.32
C LEU A 113 18.42 -5.07 16.69
N TRP A 114 19.40 -5.47 17.48
CA TRP A 114 20.51 -6.29 17.00
C TRP A 114 20.06 -7.64 16.48
N GLU A 115 19.18 -8.31 17.22
CA GLU A 115 18.62 -9.61 16.82
C GLU A 115 17.82 -9.51 15.51
N ALA A 116 16.99 -8.48 15.35
CA ALA A 116 16.25 -8.21 14.11
C ALA A 116 17.19 -7.93 12.92
N ARG A 117 18.25 -7.15 13.14
CA ARG A 117 19.28 -6.90 12.11
C ARG A 117 19.99 -8.20 11.74
N TRP A 118 20.42 -8.99 12.72
CA TRP A 118 21.12 -10.25 12.47
C TRP A 118 20.23 -11.26 11.75
N HIS A 119 18.94 -11.32 12.07
CA HIS A 119 17.97 -12.13 11.32
C HIS A 119 17.93 -11.75 9.84
N THR A 120 17.88 -10.45 9.55
CA THR A 120 17.95 -9.92 8.18
C THR A 120 19.28 -10.25 7.49
N GLN A 121 20.40 -10.15 8.21
CA GLN A 121 21.73 -10.52 7.69
C GLN A 121 21.79 -12.01 7.32
N ARG A 122 21.17 -12.89 8.11
CA ARG A 122 21.06 -14.32 7.79
C ARG A 122 20.21 -14.55 6.55
N PHE A 123 19.13 -13.80 6.38
CA PHE A 123 18.31 -13.90 5.18
C PHE A 123 19.08 -13.45 3.92
N ALA A 124 19.81 -12.33 4.00
CA ALA A 124 20.67 -11.88 2.89
C ALA A 124 21.76 -12.91 2.54
N ARG A 125 22.39 -13.53 3.56
CA ARG A 125 23.33 -14.63 3.38
C ARG A 125 22.69 -15.84 2.70
N PHE A 126 21.50 -16.22 3.15
CA PHE A 126 20.75 -17.33 2.59
C PHE A 126 20.45 -17.09 1.09
N ILE A 127 20.02 -15.88 0.74
CA ILE A 127 19.81 -15.47 -0.66
C ILE A 127 21.11 -15.62 -1.46
N GLN A 128 22.23 -15.08 -0.98
CA GLN A 128 23.52 -15.21 -1.67
C GLN A 128 23.98 -16.68 -1.79
N ALA A 129 23.76 -17.50 -0.76
CA ALA A 129 24.14 -18.91 -0.76
C ALA A 129 23.31 -19.72 -1.77
N LYS A 130 22.01 -19.43 -1.90
CA LYS A 130 21.10 -20.14 -2.82
C LYS A 130 21.19 -19.64 -4.26
N LEU A 131 21.37 -18.34 -4.46
CA LEU A 131 21.33 -17.71 -5.79
C LEU A 131 22.72 -17.40 -6.35
N GLY A 132 23.77 -17.57 -5.55
CA GLY A 132 25.16 -17.41 -5.96
C GLY A 132 25.75 -16.02 -5.69
N ARG A 133 27.07 -15.94 -5.83
CA ARG A 133 27.89 -14.75 -5.51
C ARG A 133 27.87 -13.65 -6.58
N ARG A 134 26.95 -13.78 -7.55
CA ARG A 134 26.47 -12.68 -8.38
C ARG A 134 25.71 -11.63 -7.54
N TYR A 135 25.06 -12.07 -6.46
CA TYR A 135 24.27 -11.23 -5.58
C TYR A 135 25.05 -10.90 -4.29
N GLY A 136 24.98 -9.64 -3.87
CA GLY A 136 25.66 -9.14 -2.67
C GLY A 136 24.94 -7.98 -2.01
N LEU A 137 25.56 -7.39 -0.98
CA LEU A 137 25.05 -6.19 -0.31
C LEU A 137 25.32 -4.93 -1.16
N ALA A 138 24.35 -4.02 -1.24
CA ALA A 138 24.53 -2.69 -1.83
C ALA A 138 25.07 -1.73 -0.75
N GLU A 139 26.39 -1.64 -0.60
CA GLU A 139 27.05 -0.96 0.54
C GLU A 139 27.00 0.58 0.51
N ASP A 140 26.48 1.17 -0.57
CA ASP A 140 26.49 2.62 -0.84
C ASP A 140 25.11 3.29 -0.68
N ILE A 141 24.14 2.62 -0.05
CA ILE A 141 22.76 3.09 0.01
C ILE A 141 22.52 4.06 1.17
N PHE A 142 22.84 3.63 2.38
CA PHE A 142 22.55 4.37 3.60
C PHE A 142 23.83 4.94 4.20
N PRO A 143 23.80 6.14 4.79
CA PRO A 143 24.96 6.73 5.43
C PRO A 143 25.47 5.81 6.55
N LYS A 144 26.79 5.65 6.61
CA LYS A 144 27.47 4.92 7.69
C LYS A 144 27.89 5.95 8.74
N ASP A 145 27.33 5.88 9.93
CA ASP A 145 27.64 6.79 11.04
C ASP A 145 28.64 6.19 12.05
N GLY A 146 29.29 5.08 11.67
CA GLY A 146 30.23 4.34 12.51
C GLY A 146 29.56 3.49 13.60
N LYS A 147 28.23 3.53 13.73
CA LYS A 147 27.47 2.67 14.64
C LYS A 147 26.98 1.45 13.86
N GLU A 148 27.63 0.31 14.07
CA GLU A 148 27.49 -0.94 13.29
C GLU A 148 26.07 -1.54 13.12
N LEU A 149 25.05 -0.99 13.80
CA LEU A 149 23.67 -1.49 13.75
C LEU A 149 22.97 -1.17 12.43
N ALA A 150 23.34 -0.09 11.75
CA ALA A 150 22.68 0.40 10.54
C ALA A 150 23.67 1.04 9.56
N GLY A 151 23.20 1.34 8.34
CA GLY A 151 24.03 1.97 7.31
C GLY A 151 24.60 0.98 6.30
N GLY A 152 25.19 1.53 5.24
CA GLY A 152 25.59 0.74 4.07
C GLY A 152 24.38 0.15 3.36
N ALA A 153 24.28 -1.18 3.34
CA ALA A 153 23.14 -1.88 2.75
C ALA A 153 21.91 -1.98 3.67
N TYR A 154 22.07 -1.77 4.98
CA TYR A 154 21.00 -1.93 5.95
C TYR A 154 20.34 -0.58 6.27
N ALA A 155 19.00 -0.56 6.29
CA ALA A 155 18.24 0.65 6.61
C ALA A 155 18.62 1.24 7.98
N LEU A 156 18.41 2.55 8.14
CA LEU A 156 18.82 3.31 9.34
C LEU A 156 18.09 2.86 10.62
N HIS A 157 16.90 2.29 10.47
CA HIS A 157 16.11 1.69 11.53
C HIS A 157 15.18 0.63 10.90
N PRO A 158 14.59 -0.29 11.68
CA PRO A 158 13.64 -1.22 11.12
C PRO A 158 12.34 -0.50 10.72
N TYR A 159 11.67 -1.04 9.71
CA TYR A 159 10.32 -0.65 9.35
C TYR A 159 9.34 -1.26 10.36
N TYR A 160 8.69 -0.40 11.14
CA TYR A 160 7.62 -0.79 12.06
C TYR A 160 6.28 -0.77 11.33
N ARG A 161 5.55 -1.90 11.33
CA ARG A 161 4.19 -2.01 10.77
C ARG A 161 3.11 -1.54 11.70
N GLU A 162 3.34 -1.70 12.99
CA GLU A 162 2.38 -1.40 14.03
C GLU A 162 3.08 -0.65 15.15
N SER A 163 2.42 0.41 15.62
CA SER A 163 2.89 1.25 16.71
C SER A 163 1.90 1.21 17.86
N ARG A 164 2.16 2.01 18.90
CA ARG A 164 1.16 2.25 19.95
C ARG A 164 -0.03 2.94 19.33
N ARG A 165 -1.21 2.31 19.36
CA ARG A 165 -2.42 2.88 18.75
C ARG A 165 -3.11 3.80 19.74
N LEU A 166 -3.52 4.98 19.29
CA LEU A 166 -4.19 5.95 20.14
C LEU A 166 -5.52 5.38 20.66
N GLN A 167 -5.87 5.71 21.91
CA GLN A 167 -7.26 5.62 22.37
C GLN A 167 -7.93 6.95 22.04
N GLY A 168 -8.50 7.02 20.83
CA GLY A 168 -9.05 8.25 20.28
C GLY A 168 -10.55 8.39 20.50
N LEU A 169 -11.11 9.51 20.03
CA LEU A 169 -12.55 9.77 20.05
C LEU A 169 -13.35 8.81 19.16
N VAL A 170 -12.72 8.28 18.11
CA VAL A 170 -13.23 7.22 17.23
C VAL A 170 -12.10 6.21 17.04
N THR A 171 -12.42 4.92 16.93
CA THR A 171 -11.46 3.88 16.56
C THR A 171 -11.89 3.28 15.24
N VAL A 172 -11.01 3.34 14.23
CA VAL A 172 -11.24 2.68 12.93
C VAL A 172 -11.08 1.17 13.11
N ILE A 173 -12.10 0.40 12.75
CA ILE A 173 -12.15 -1.06 12.87
C ILE A 173 -12.24 -1.73 11.49
N GLU A 174 -12.12 -3.06 11.45
CA GLU A 174 -12.09 -3.82 10.21
C GLU A 174 -13.32 -3.54 9.33
N GLN A 175 -14.51 -3.46 9.92
CA GLN A 175 -15.76 -3.21 9.22
C GLN A 175 -15.74 -1.89 8.44
N ASP A 176 -15.02 -0.87 8.93
CA ASP A 176 -14.91 0.45 8.29
C ASP A 176 -14.07 0.41 7.01
N ILE A 177 -13.31 -0.67 6.80
CA ILE A 177 -12.43 -0.86 5.64
C ILE A 177 -12.85 -2.07 4.78
N LEU A 178 -13.94 -2.75 5.13
CA LEU A 178 -14.53 -3.80 4.31
C LEU A 178 -15.37 -3.19 3.18
N PRO A 179 -15.44 -3.83 2.00
CA PRO A 179 -16.36 -3.40 0.96
C PRO A 179 -17.80 -3.52 1.45
N LEU A 180 -18.65 -2.59 1.01
CA LEU A 180 -20.09 -2.70 1.14
C LEU A 180 -20.57 -3.99 0.46
N THR A 181 -21.69 -4.55 0.93
CA THR A 181 -22.33 -5.72 0.30
C THR A 181 -22.58 -5.42 -1.18
N GLU A 182 -22.07 -6.26 -2.07
CA GLU A 182 -22.13 -6.09 -3.55
C GLU A 182 -21.48 -4.79 -4.06
N GLY A 183 -20.69 -4.09 -3.23
CA GLY A 183 -19.99 -2.86 -3.56
C GLY A 183 -18.48 -3.03 -3.76
N GLN A 184 -17.84 -1.95 -4.22
CA GLN A 184 -16.39 -1.84 -4.46
C GLN A 184 -15.69 -0.88 -3.50
N VAL A 185 -16.43 -0.14 -2.67
CA VAL A 185 -15.92 0.82 -1.69
C VAL A 185 -16.41 0.48 -0.28
N ALA A 186 -15.67 0.96 0.72
CA ALA A 186 -16.06 0.87 2.13
C ALA A 186 -17.07 1.98 2.51
N PRO A 187 -17.83 1.83 3.61
CA PRO A 187 -18.73 2.88 4.08
C PRO A 187 -17.99 4.19 4.38
N LEU A 188 -18.68 5.32 4.20
CA LEU A 188 -18.17 6.62 4.67
C LEU A 188 -18.27 6.69 6.20
N PRO A 189 -17.28 7.27 6.91
CA PRO A 189 -17.35 7.47 8.34
C PRO A 189 -18.29 8.63 8.63
N ILE A 190 -19.46 8.31 9.15
CA ILE A 190 -20.52 9.27 9.46
C ILE A 190 -20.66 9.31 10.99
N ASN A 191 -20.64 10.51 11.58
CA ASN A 191 -20.83 10.67 13.01
C ASN A 191 -22.30 10.63 13.42
N ASP A 192 -22.57 10.69 14.73
CA ASP A 192 -23.93 10.64 15.29
C ASP A 192 -24.85 11.80 14.83
N ARG A 193 -24.30 12.83 14.19
CA ARG A 193 -25.03 13.97 13.61
C ARG A 193 -25.32 13.81 12.12
N GLY A 194 -24.91 12.70 11.51
CA GLY A 194 -25.04 12.47 10.07
C GLY A 194 -23.96 13.15 9.23
N GLU A 195 -22.89 13.66 9.83
CA GLU A 195 -21.83 14.38 9.11
C GLU A 195 -20.68 13.42 8.73
N VAL A 196 -20.18 13.52 7.50
CA VAL A 196 -19.03 12.75 7.02
C VAL A 196 -17.73 13.30 7.63
N GLU A 197 -16.94 12.43 8.25
CA GLU A 197 -15.69 12.81 8.95
C GLU A 197 -14.43 12.50 8.14
N ALA A 198 -14.56 12.03 6.90
CA ALA A 198 -13.45 11.60 6.06
C ALA A 198 -12.41 12.72 5.82
N ILE A 199 -11.13 12.39 6.02
CA ILE A 199 -9.99 13.32 5.82
C ILE A 199 -8.83 12.74 5.01
N ALA A 200 -8.78 11.41 4.84
CA ALA A 200 -7.72 10.73 4.13
C ALA A 200 -8.26 9.45 3.50
N LEU A 201 -7.75 9.10 2.33
CA LEU A 201 -8.11 7.88 1.60
C LEU A 201 -7.04 6.81 1.77
N GLY A 202 -7.50 5.57 1.91
CA GLY A 202 -6.69 4.37 1.73
C GLY A 202 -7.34 3.42 0.74
N ASN A 203 -6.52 2.59 0.09
CA ASN A 203 -6.97 1.58 -0.86
C ASN A 203 -6.06 0.35 -0.84
N TYR A 204 -5.42 0.10 0.29
CA TYR A 204 -4.49 -1.00 0.44
C TYR A 204 -5.22 -2.24 0.96
N ALA A 205 -4.91 -3.39 0.37
CA ALA A 205 -5.44 -4.65 0.84
C ALA A 205 -4.89 -4.92 2.23
N ASN A 206 -5.74 -5.22 3.21
CA ASN A 206 -5.25 -5.47 4.55
C ASN A 206 -4.29 -6.67 4.57
N ASP A 207 -3.09 -6.45 5.08
CA ASP A 207 -2.05 -7.46 5.23
C ASP A 207 -1.53 -7.49 6.68
N HIS A 208 -1.24 -8.68 7.16
CA HIS A 208 -0.75 -8.90 8.52
C HIS A 208 0.51 -9.75 8.48
N HIS A 209 1.51 -9.33 9.24
CA HIS A 209 2.84 -9.91 9.20
C HIS A 209 3.22 -10.55 10.54
N TYR A 210 3.29 -11.87 10.54
CA TYR A 210 3.79 -12.67 11.65
C TYR A 210 4.78 -13.72 11.10
N PRO A 211 5.99 -13.87 11.68
CA PRO A 211 6.97 -14.82 11.18
C PRO A 211 6.42 -16.24 11.17
N GLY A 212 6.56 -16.92 10.03
CA GLY A 212 6.12 -18.30 9.81
C GLY A 212 4.60 -18.53 9.83
N CYS A 213 3.77 -17.49 9.78
CA CYS A 213 2.31 -17.62 9.84
C CYS A 213 1.61 -16.75 8.80
N GLU A 214 0.75 -17.37 8.00
CA GLU A 214 -0.26 -16.66 7.22
C GLU A 214 -1.49 -16.40 8.09
N PHE A 215 -1.90 -15.14 8.19
CA PHE A 215 -3.05 -14.75 8.99
C PHE A 215 -4.29 -14.58 8.12
N PRO A 216 -5.38 -15.33 8.36
CA PRO A 216 -6.58 -15.25 7.54
C PRO A 216 -7.30 -13.94 7.81
N LEU A 217 -7.56 -13.17 6.75
CA LEU A 217 -8.31 -11.92 6.80
C LEU A 217 -9.55 -12.05 5.92
N LYS A 218 -10.62 -11.35 6.29
CA LYS A 218 -11.74 -11.12 5.38
C LYS A 218 -11.22 -10.49 4.08
N PRO A 219 -11.75 -10.88 2.92
CA PRO A 219 -11.38 -10.28 1.64
C PRO A 219 -11.64 -8.78 1.64
N LYS A 220 -10.60 -8.01 1.30
CA LYS A 220 -10.64 -6.55 1.11
C LYS A 220 -9.93 -6.15 -0.17
N SER A 221 -9.73 -7.11 -1.05
CA SER A 221 -9.07 -6.94 -2.33
C SER A 221 -10.13 -6.99 -3.41
N ILE A 222 -10.08 -6.03 -4.31
CA ILE A 222 -10.93 -5.97 -5.49
C ILE A 222 -10.04 -5.97 -6.73
N ARG A 223 -10.62 -6.35 -7.86
CA ARG A 223 -10.00 -6.15 -9.15
C ARG A 223 -10.41 -4.79 -9.71
N TRP A 224 -9.43 -3.99 -10.09
CA TRP A 224 -9.67 -2.72 -10.78
C TRP A 224 -8.51 -2.37 -11.70
N GLY A 225 -8.83 -2.00 -12.94
CA GLY A 225 -7.82 -1.59 -13.91
C GLY A 225 -6.82 -2.69 -14.22
N GLY A 226 -7.27 -3.94 -14.30
CA GLY A 226 -6.39 -5.09 -14.66
C GLY A 226 -5.52 -5.64 -13.53
N ARG A 227 -5.64 -5.14 -12.29
CA ARG A 227 -4.83 -5.58 -11.14
C ARG A 227 -5.66 -5.78 -9.88
N TRP A 228 -5.07 -6.45 -8.89
CA TRP A 228 -5.58 -6.43 -7.52
C TRP A 228 -5.22 -5.10 -6.83
N THR A 229 -6.18 -4.54 -6.11
CA THR A 229 -6.02 -3.39 -5.21
C THR A 229 -6.87 -3.63 -3.97
N GLY A 230 -6.63 -2.88 -2.89
CA GLY A 230 -7.54 -2.87 -1.76
C GLY A 230 -8.83 -2.12 -2.06
N THR A 231 -9.90 -2.47 -1.34
CA THR A 231 -11.14 -1.69 -1.24
C THR A 231 -10.79 -0.28 -0.79
N PRO A 232 -11.24 0.78 -1.51
CA PRO A 232 -11.07 2.13 -1.04
C PRO A 232 -11.88 2.40 0.23
N PHE A 233 -11.25 3.02 1.21
CA PHE A 233 -11.84 3.43 2.48
C PHE A 233 -11.36 4.83 2.85
N THR A 234 -12.00 5.44 3.85
CA THR A 234 -11.62 6.76 4.37
C THR A 234 -11.34 6.70 5.86
N LEU A 235 -10.49 7.61 6.34
CA LEU A 235 -10.20 7.75 7.76
C LEU A 235 -10.96 8.96 8.34
N PRO A 236 -11.67 8.80 9.47
CA PRO A 236 -12.33 9.91 10.13
C PRO A 236 -11.35 10.82 10.85
N TYR A 237 -11.58 12.13 10.83
CA TYR A 237 -10.75 13.12 11.56
C TYR A 237 -10.57 12.76 13.04
N ARG A 238 -11.65 12.28 13.69
CA ARG A 238 -11.65 11.94 15.12
C ARG A 238 -10.77 10.75 15.49
N CYS A 239 -10.27 9.97 14.53
CA CYS A 239 -9.26 8.93 14.83
C CYS A 239 -7.89 9.53 15.17
N LEU A 240 -7.66 10.81 14.87
CA LEU A 240 -6.43 11.52 15.22
C LEU A 240 -6.46 12.11 16.64
N ILE A 241 -7.64 12.21 17.25
CA ILE A 241 -7.88 13.03 18.44
C ILE A 241 -7.93 12.16 19.70
N PRO A 242 -7.05 12.37 20.70
CA PRO A 242 -7.09 11.63 21.96
C PRO A 242 -8.40 11.81 22.72
N ALA A 243 -8.89 10.75 23.37
CA ALA A 243 -10.13 10.82 24.13
C ALA A 243 -10.05 11.77 25.35
N THR A 244 -8.88 11.86 25.98
CA THR A 244 -8.73 12.49 27.30
C THR A 244 -7.70 13.63 27.35
N MET A 245 -7.00 13.92 26.26
CA MET A 245 -5.92 14.92 26.24
C MET A 245 -6.20 16.01 25.21
N ASP A 246 -6.17 17.26 25.66
CA ASP A 246 -6.30 18.45 24.82
C ASP A 246 -4.96 18.90 24.22
N GLY A 247 -5.04 19.70 23.16
CA GLY A 247 -3.87 20.24 22.46
C GLY A 247 -2.98 19.21 21.75
N LEU A 248 -3.39 17.94 21.66
CA LEU A 248 -2.63 16.87 21.02
C LEU A 248 -3.41 16.27 19.85
N MET A 249 -2.73 16.08 18.71
CA MET A 249 -3.16 15.22 17.61
C MET A 249 -2.13 14.13 17.38
N VAL A 250 -2.58 12.92 17.01
CA VAL A 250 -1.71 11.78 16.72
C VAL A 250 -1.85 11.39 15.26
N CYS A 251 -0.71 11.13 14.60
CA CYS A 251 -0.63 10.86 13.17
C CYS A 251 0.08 9.52 12.89
N GLU A 252 0.18 9.17 11.60
CA GLU A 252 0.88 7.97 11.12
C GLU A 252 0.26 6.67 11.67
N LYS A 253 1.05 5.68 12.07
CA LYS A 253 0.60 4.38 12.58
C LYS A 253 0.15 4.44 14.05
N ASN A 254 0.11 5.64 14.63
CA ASN A 254 -0.31 5.84 16.01
C ASN A 254 -1.76 6.31 16.10
N ILE A 255 -2.46 6.52 14.97
CA ILE A 255 -3.87 6.88 14.96
C ILE A 255 -4.72 5.85 15.72
N SER A 256 -5.94 6.25 16.06
CA SER A 256 -6.89 5.37 16.74
C SER A 256 -7.50 4.39 15.73
N VAL A 257 -6.88 3.22 15.66
CA VAL A 257 -7.26 2.10 14.79
C VAL A 257 -7.21 0.79 15.59
N SER A 258 -7.93 -0.24 15.16
CA SER A 258 -7.80 -1.60 15.69
C SER A 258 -6.54 -2.29 15.17
N HIS A 259 -6.15 -3.40 15.79
CA HIS A 259 -5.06 -4.25 15.33
C HIS A 259 -5.31 -4.74 13.91
N ILE A 260 -6.55 -5.13 13.59
CA ILE A 260 -6.94 -5.67 12.28
C ILE A 260 -7.01 -4.57 11.21
N ALA A 261 -7.58 -3.41 11.49
CA ALA A 261 -7.63 -2.33 10.51
C ALA A 261 -6.24 -1.68 10.28
N ASN A 262 -5.33 -1.75 11.26
CA ASN A 262 -3.98 -1.18 11.12
C ASN A 262 -3.23 -1.70 9.88
N GLY A 263 -3.42 -2.96 9.48
CA GLY A 263 -2.73 -3.51 8.31
C GLY A 263 -3.04 -2.79 7.01
N ALA A 264 -4.23 -2.19 6.86
CA ALA A 264 -4.59 -1.40 5.68
C ALA A 264 -4.23 0.09 5.80
N THR A 265 -4.26 0.65 7.01
CA THR A 265 -4.10 2.11 7.24
C THR A 265 -2.64 2.57 7.33
N ARG A 266 -1.69 1.65 7.56
CA ARG A 266 -0.27 1.93 7.84
C ARG A 266 0.62 2.25 6.63
N LEU A 267 0.08 2.18 5.42
CA LEU A 267 0.85 2.30 4.19
C LEU A 267 1.23 3.76 3.92
N GLN A 268 2.40 3.97 3.34
CA GLN A 268 2.99 5.31 3.18
C GLN A 268 2.05 6.32 2.49
N PRO A 269 1.31 5.97 1.42
CA PRO A 269 0.36 6.90 0.81
C PRO A 269 -0.74 7.36 1.78
N VAL A 270 -1.27 6.45 2.60
CA VAL A 270 -2.31 6.74 3.60
C VAL A 270 -1.75 7.61 4.72
N VAL A 271 -0.57 7.24 5.22
CA VAL A 271 0.17 8.00 6.24
C VAL A 271 0.46 9.43 5.80
N LEU A 272 0.84 9.64 4.54
CA LEU A 272 1.06 10.98 3.99
C LEU A 272 -0.23 11.79 3.98
N GLY A 273 -1.36 11.19 3.59
CA GLY A 273 -2.68 11.83 3.65
C GLY A 273 -3.10 12.18 5.08
N ILE A 274 -2.88 11.28 6.05
CA ILE A 274 -3.08 11.56 7.49
C ILE A 274 -2.25 12.76 7.93
N GLY A 275 -0.96 12.80 7.54
CA GLY A 275 -0.06 13.89 7.89
C GLY A 275 -0.49 15.24 7.31
N GLN A 276 -0.93 15.26 6.04
CA GLN A 276 -1.48 16.45 5.40
C GLN A 276 -2.72 16.96 6.15
N ALA A 277 -3.68 16.08 6.43
CA ALA A 277 -4.89 16.43 7.17
C ALA A 277 -4.59 16.93 8.59
N ALA A 278 -3.69 16.27 9.32
CA ALA A 278 -3.33 16.67 10.67
C ALA A 278 -2.63 18.04 10.71
N GLY A 279 -1.69 18.29 9.81
CA GLY A 279 -0.99 19.58 9.73
C GLY A 279 -1.96 20.73 9.41
N MET A 280 -2.88 20.49 8.45
CA MET A 280 -3.91 21.45 8.08
C MET A 280 -4.92 21.69 9.21
N ALA A 281 -5.34 20.62 9.91
CA ALA A 281 -6.21 20.71 11.08
C ALA A 281 -5.56 21.52 12.21
N ALA A 282 -4.27 21.30 12.47
CA ALA A 282 -3.53 22.03 13.50
C ALA A 282 -3.48 23.53 13.21
N ALA A 283 -3.24 23.91 11.94
CA ALA A 283 -3.29 25.31 11.52
C ALA A 283 -4.69 25.92 11.72
N LEU A 284 -5.75 25.22 11.28
CA LEU A 284 -7.13 25.68 11.46
C LEU A 284 -7.54 25.82 12.94
N CYS A 285 -7.06 24.93 13.82
CA CYS A 285 -7.30 25.04 15.26
C CYS A 285 -6.69 26.32 15.84
N VAL A 286 -5.47 26.67 15.42
CA VAL A 286 -4.81 27.92 15.84
C VAL A 286 -5.55 29.14 15.30
N GLU A 287 -5.94 29.13 14.02
CA GLU A 287 -6.67 30.24 13.39
C GLU A 287 -8.05 30.47 14.02
N GLN A 288 -8.75 29.40 14.37
CA GLN A 288 -10.08 29.45 14.98
C GLN A 288 -10.05 29.53 16.51
N ASN A 289 -8.86 29.48 17.11
CA ASN A 289 -8.65 29.42 18.56
C ASN A 289 -9.52 28.34 19.24
N CYS A 290 -9.50 27.12 18.68
CA CYS A 290 -10.26 25.98 19.19
C CYS A 290 -9.36 24.77 19.48
N GLN A 291 -9.83 23.85 20.31
CA GLN A 291 -9.11 22.59 20.56
C GLN A 291 -9.27 21.66 19.35
N PRO A 292 -8.31 20.73 19.12
CA PRO A 292 -8.43 19.70 18.09
C PRO A 292 -9.77 18.95 18.09
N ARG A 293 -10.33 18.68 19.29
CA ARG A 293 -11.63 18.00 19.46
C ARG A 293 -12.84 18.84 19.07
N ASP A 294 -12.68 20.16 19.06
CA ASP A 294 -13.75 21.13 18.81
C ASP A 294 -13.71 21.67 17.37
N LEU A 295 -12.68 21.31 16.58
CA LEU A 295 -12.56 21.71 15.18
C LEU A 295 -13.68 21.07 14.35
N PRO A 296 -14.54 21.86 13.68
CA PRO A 296 -15.49 21.30 12.72
C PRO A 296 -14.74 20.69 11.53
N VAL A 297 -15.11 19.47 11.13
CA VAL A 297 -14.40 18.74 10.07
C VAL A 297 -14.57 19.37 8.68
N LYS A 298 -15.69 20.08 8.45
CA LYS A 298 -16.01 20.67 7.15
C LYS A 298 -14.99 21.71 6.67
N PRO A 299 -14.56 22.71 7.47
CA PRO A 299 -13.43 23.59 7.13
C PRO A 299 -12.16 22.83 6.73
N LEU A 300 -11.84 21.74 7.44
CA LEU A 300 -10.68 20.90 7.11
C LEU A 300 -10.84 20.20 5.77
N GLN A 301 -12.01 19.61 5.50
CA GLN A 301 -12.30 18.97 4.21
C GLN A 301 -12.22 19.97 3.05
N GLU A 302 -12.77 21.17 3.21
CA GLU A 302 -12.65 22.22 2.19
C GLU A 302 -11.19 22.66 2.00
N ALA A 303 -10.42 22.81 3.07
CA ALA A 303 -9.01 23.16 2.97
C ALA A 303 -8.20 22.06 2.25
N LEU A 304 -8.50 20.78 2.50
CA LEU A 304 -7.86 19.64 1.83
C LEU A 304 -8.20 19.58 0.34
N LEU A 305 -9.47 19.76 0.01
CA LEU A 305 -9.96 19.71 -1.37
C LEU A 305 -9.42 20.85 -2.24
N ASN A 306 -9.21 22.04 -1.65
CA ASN A 306 -8.77 23.24 -2.37
C ASN A 306 -7.26 23.53 -2.19
N GLU A 307 -6.47 22.61 -1.63
CA GLU A 307 -5.03 22.83 -1.47
C GLU A 307 -4.36 22.93 -2.86
N PRO A 308 -3.69 24.05 -3.18
CA PRO A 308 -3.26 24.37 -4.54
C PRO A 308 -2.14 23.45 -5.10
N THR A 309 -1.37 22.80 -4.24
CA THR A 309 -0.18 22.02 -4.65
C THR A 309 -0.49 20.53 -4.82
N ALA A 310 -1.23 19.97 -3.89
CA ALA A 310 -1.52 18.56 -3.69
C ALA A 310 -2.93 18.42 -3.07
N PRO A 311 -3.99 18.74 -3.83
CA PRO A 311 -5.36 18.61 -3.33
C PRO A 311 -5.65 17.17 -2.92
N ALA A 312 -6.27 17.01 -1.75
CA ALA A 312 -6.58 15.71 -1.17
C ALA A 312 -8.05 15.35 -1.40
N ALA A 313 -8.30 14.23 -2.09
CA ALA A 313 -9.65 13.66 -2.14
C ALA A 313 -10.04 13.13 -0.75
N VAL A 314 -11.30 13.33 -0.38
CA VAL A 314 -11.88 12.83 0.88
C VAL A 314 -13.04 11.85 0.63
N ILE A 315 -13.52 11.75 -0.61
CA ILE A 315 -14.48 10.76 -1.07
C ILE A 315 -13.81 9.87 -2.14
N PRO A 316 -13.78 8.53 -1.97
CA PRO A 316 -13.24 7.66 -2.99
C PRO A 316 -14.15 7.63 -4.22
N LEU A 317 -13.62 7.98 -5.39
CA LEU A 317 -14.33 7.88 -6.67
C LEU A 317 -13.43 7.23 -7.71
N PHE A 318 -13.86 6.11 -8.28
CA PHE A 318 -13.07 5.38 -9.28
C PHE A 318 -13.06 6.08 -10.63
N ASN A 319 -14.12 6.79 -11.00
CA ASN A 319 -14.29 7.33 -12.34
C ASN A 319 -13.98 8.83 -12.48
N LEU A 320 -13.44 9.48 -11.44
CA LEU A 320 -13.26 10.93 -11.41
C LEU A 320 -11.87 11.34 -10.95
N LEU A 321 -11.10 11.91 -11.87
CA LEU A 321 -9.75 12.39 -11.61
C LEU A 321 -9.77 13.79 -10.93
N PRO A 322 -8.77 14.13 -10.09
CA PRO A 322 -8.68 15.47 -9.47
C PRO A 322 -8.66 16.65 -10.44
N SER A 323 -8.19 16.45 -11.68
CA SER A 323 -8.20 17.49 -12.72
C SER A 323 -9.55 17.69 -13.40
N HIS A 324 -10.57 16.88 -13.09
CA HIS A 324 -11.89 17.01 -13.67
C HIS A 324 -12.60 18.27 -13.16
N PRO A 325 -13.23 19.12 -14.00
CA PRO A 325 -13.97 20.31 -13.57
C PRO A 325 -15.03 20.00 -12.50
N GLU A 326 -15.67 18.84 -12.61
CA GLU A 326 -16.68 18.35 -11.66
C GLU A 326 -16.09 17.62 -10.45
N TRP A 327 -14.77 17.49 -10.33
CA TRP A 327 -14.14 16.78 -9.20
C TRP A 327 -14.55 17.36 -7.86
N LEU A 328 -14.39 18.67 -7.66
CA LEU A 328 -14.83 19.35 -6.45
C LEU A 328 -16.35 19.23 -6.23
N THR A 329 -17.13 19.27 -7.30
CA THR A 329 -18.60 19.15 -7.23
C THR A 329 -18.99 17.82 -6.62
N TRP A 330 -18.44 16.71 -7.11
CA TRP A 330 -18.79 15.38 -6.61
C TRP A 330 -18.20 15.07 -5.24
N GLN A 331 -16.99 15.56 -4.93
CA GLN A 331 -16.44 15.47 -3.57
C GLN A 331 -17.39 16.16 -2.56
N ARG A 332 -17.81 17.40 -2.84
CA ARG A 332 -18.73 18.15 -1.98
C ARG A 332 -20.13 17.57 -1.94
N HIS A 333 -20.62 17.01 -3.05
CA HIS A 333 -21.94 16.39 -3.13
C HIS A 333 -22.05 15.25 -2.12
N TYR A 334 -21.10 14.31 -2.12
CA TYR A 334 -21.14 13.16 -1.21
C TYR A 334 -20.77 13.50 0.24
N LEU A 335 -20.04 14.59 0.49
CA LEU A 335 -19.90 15.13 1.85
C LEU A 335 -21.23 15.66 2.41
N LYS A 336 -22.09 16.24 1.55
CA LYS A 336 -23.39 16.81 1.93
C LYS A 336 -24.54 15.79 1.91
N HIS A 337 -24.44 14.81 1.01
CA HIS A 337 -25.45 13.79 0.72
C HIS A 337 -24.82 12.39 0.79
N PRO A 338 -24.30 11.97 1.96
CA PRO A 338 -23.63 10.68 2.10
C PRO A 338 -24.55 9.48 1.78
N GLU A 339 -25.86 9.63 1.96
CA GLU A 339 -26.88 8.64 1.58
C GLU A 339 -26.90 8.34 0.07
N ALA A 340 -26.40 9.27 -0.76
CA ALA A 340 -26.33 9.14 -2.20
C ALA A 340 -25.01 8.50 -2.68
N TYR A 341 -24.06 8.23 -1.78
CA TYR A 341 -22.76 7.68 -2.16
C TYR A 341 -22.91 6.24 -2.70
N PRO A 342 -22.54 5.98 -3.96
CA PRO A 342 -22.86 4.71 -4.60
C PRO A 342 -21.87 3.60 -4.16
N ALA A 343 -22.41 2.40 -3.98
CA ALA A 343 -21.62 1.25 -3.52
C ALA A 343 -20.53 0.82 -4.52
N ASP A 344 -20.65 1.18 -5.80
CA ASP A 344 -19.64 0.92 -6.82
C ASP A 344 -18.53 1.99 -6.88
N GLY A 345 -18.65 3.08 -6.11
CA GLY A 345 -17.69 4.18 -6.09
C GLY A 345 -17.64 5.01 -7.38
N ASN A 346 -18.67 5.00 -8.23
CA ASN A 346 -18.72 5.80 -9.46
C ASN A 346 -19.75 6.94 -9.36
N CYS A 347 -19.31 8.17 -9.58
CA CYS A 347 -20.23 9.31 -9.71
C CYS A 347 -20.93 9.31 -11.09
N PRO A 348 -22.16 9.85 -11.22
CA PRO A 348 -22.87 9.85 -12.49
C PRO A 348 -22.29 10.93 -13.42
N MET A 349 -21.38 10.51 -14.31
CA MET A 349 -20.59 11.38 -15.18
C MET A 349 -20.95 11.21 -16.65
N ALA A 350 -20.95 12.32 -17.41
CA ALA A 350 -21.13 12.30 -18.87
C ALA A 350 -19.80 12.07 -19.61
N ASP A 351 -19.77 11.15 -20.58
CA ASP A 351 -18.55 10.70 -21.29
C ASP A 351 -17.75 11.79 -22.03
N ALA A 352 -18.42 12.86 -22.47
CA ALA A 352 -17.81 13.90 -23.31
C ALA A 352 -16.74 14.73 -22.57
N GLN A 353 -16.91 14.95 -21.26
CA GLN A 353 -16.01 15.81 -20.48
C GLN A 353 -14.67 15.15 -20.15
N TYR A 354 -14.63 13.81 -20.08
CA TYR A 354 -13.43 13.04 -19.76
C TYR A 354 -12.33 13.16 -20.84
N HIS A 355 -12.71 13.30 -22.12
CA HIS A 355 -11.78 13.25 -23.26
C HIS A 355 -10.79 14.43 -23.31
N ALA A 356 -11.24 15.65 -22.98
CA ALA A 356 -10.41 16.85 -23.05
C ALA A 356 -9.24 16.84 -22.04
N ILE A 357 -9.44 16.19 -20.90
CA ILE A 357 -8.50 16.18 -19.76
C ILE A 357 -7.45 15.08 -19.93
N LYS A 358 -7.82 13.98 -20.58
CA LYS A 358 -6.90 12.86 -20.84
C LYS A 358 -5.71 13.26 -21.71
N GLN A 359 -5.92 14.13 -22.71
CA GLN A 359 -4.86 14.50 -23.66
C GLN A 359 -3.68 15.25 -23.02
N SER A 360 -3.90 15.97 -21.92
CA SER A 360 -2.84 16.73 -21.24
C SER A 360 -1.98 15.88 -20.28
N ARG A 361 -2.37 14.62 -20.01
CA ARG A 361 -1.70 13.72 -19.04
C ARG A 361 -0.96 12.53 -19.65
N LEU A 362 -0.98 12.38 -20.96
CA LEU A 362 -0.28 11.29 -21.63
C LEU A 362 1.23 11.36 -21.36
N SER A 363 1.83 10.29 -20.85
CA SER A 363 3.25 10.29 -20.49
C SER A 363 4.10 10.48 -21.74
N ARG A 364 5.11 11.35 -21.69
CA ARG A 364 6.06 11.52 -22.81
C ARG A 364 6.88 10.27 -23.11
N THR A 365 7.02 9.35 -22.15
CA THR A 365 7.78 8.10 -22.30
C THR A 365 6.96 6.94 -22.84
N ALA A 366 5.64 7.08 -22.91
CA ALA A 366 4.77 6.00 -23.33
C ALA A 366 4.97 5.67 -24.82
N GLN A 367 5.02 4.38 -25.10
CA GLN A 367 5.23 3.83 -26.42
C GLN A 367 3.90 3.29 -26.98
N SER A 368 3.83 3.17 -28.30
CA SER A 368 2.69 2.54 -28.97
C SER A 368 2.96 1.07 -29.23
N PHE A 369 1.97 0.25 -28.96
CA PHE A 369 1.96 -1.19 -29.17
C PHE A 369 0.74 -1.57 -30.00
N SER A 370 0.89 -2.55 -30.87
CA SER A 370 -0.24 -3.18 -31.56
C SER A 370 -0.13 -4.69 -31.39
N GLY A 371 -1.26 -5.36 -31.15
CA GLY A 371 -1.21 -6.76 -30.79
C GLY A 371 -2.57 -7.37 -30.48
N LEU A 372 -2.54 -8.60 -30.01
CA LEU A 372 -3.71 -9.42 -29.73
C LEU A 372 -4.13 -9.25 -28.27
N PHE A 373 -5.37 -8.84 -28.03
CA PHE A 373 -5.96 -8.79 -26.70
C PHE A 373 -6.59 -10.13 -26.33
N GLN A 374 -6.45 -10.53 -25.07
CA GLN A 374 -7.14 -11.67 -24.50
C GLN A 374 -7.70 -11.32 -23.12
N ARG A 375 -9.00 -11.57 -22.93
CA ARG A 375 -9.63 -11.53 -21.61
C ARG A 375 -9.49 -12.90 -20.98
N GLN A 376 -8.79 -12.96 -19.85
CA GLN A 376 -8.60 -14.18 -19.07
C GLN A 376 -9.73 -14.35 -18.04
N ASP A 377 -10.15 -13.25 -17.43
CA ASP A 377 -11.23 -13.20 -16.44
C ASP A 377 -11.77 -11.75 -16.32
N GLU A 378 -12.73 -11.51 -15.43
CA GLU A 378 -13.13 -10.17 -15.03
C GLU A 378 -11.93 -9.36 -14.54
N GLN A 379 -11.68 -8.21 -15.18
CA GLN A 379 -10.58 -7.30 -14.82
C GLN A 379 -9.20 -7.99 -14.81
N ASN A 380 -9.04 -9.01 -15.67
CA ASN A 380 -7.80 -9.74 -15.89
C ASN A 380 -7.56 -9.92 -17.38
N TYR A 381 -6.59 -9.16 -17.91
CA TYR A 381 -6.38 -9.03 -19.34
C TYR A 381 -4.90 -9.24 -19.68
N THR A 382 -4.68 -9.87 -20.83
CA THR A 382 -3.35 -10.08 -21.39
C THR A 382 -3.28 -9.55 -22.82
N PHE A 383 -2.08 -9.19 -23.25
CA PHE A 383 -1.82 -8.64 -24.58
C PHE A 383 -0.54 -9.23 -25.15
N THR A 384 -0.64 -9.88 -26.31
CA THR A 384 0.51 -10.39 -27.05
C THR A 384 0.91 -9.35 -28.10
N ALA A 385 2.09 -8.76 -27.92
CA ALA A 385 2.58 -7.70 -28.78
C ALA A 385 3.02 -8.24 -30.16
N ILE A 386 2.62 -7.53 -31.22
CA ILE A 386 3.08 -7.73 -32.61
C ILE A 386 4.04 -6.61 -32.99
N ALA A 387 3.70 -5.37 -32.62
CA ALA A 387 4.55 -4.20 -32.78
C ALA A 387 4.70 -3.45 -31.43
N PRO A 388 5.85 -2.82 -31.15
CA PRO A 388 7.05 -2.79 -31.98
C PRO A 388 7.80 -4.14 -31.93
N LEU A 389 8.65 -4.40 -32.93
CA LEU A 389 9.35 -5.70 -33.09
C LEU A 389 10.23 -6.06 -31.88
N SER A 390 10.71 -5.08 -31.11
CA SER A 390 11.48 -5.30 -29.87
C SER A 390 10.71 -6.09 -28.81
N PHE A 391 9.37 -6.10 -28.89
CA PHE A 391 8.50 -6.83 -27.99
C PHE A 391 7.66 -7.91 -28.72
N ALA A 392 7.99 -8.23 -29.97
CA ALA A 392 7.20 -9.19 -30.75
C ALA A 392 7.08 -10.55 -30.02
N ASN A 393 5.86 -11.08 -30.01
CA ASN A 393 5.46 -12.33 -29.34
C ASN A 393 5.58 -12.33 -27.81
N GLN A 394 5.92 -11.21 -27.18
CA GLN A 394 5.86 -11.09 -25.73
C GLN A 394 4.42 -10.86 -25.27
N THR A 395 4.03 -11.55 -24.20
CA THR A 395 2.72 -11.39 -23.57
C THR A 395 2.84 -10.58 -22.28
N PHE A 396 2.04 -9.52 -22.18
CA PHE A 396 1.98 -8.65 -21.01
C PHE A 396 0.63 -8.77 -20.32
N SER A 397 0.61 -8.69 -19.00
CA SER A 397 -0.63 -8.35 -18.27
C SER A 397 -0.95 -6.87 -18.52
N LEU A 398 -2.21 -6.53 -18.76
CA LEU A 398 -2.61 -5.13 -18.93
C LEU A 398 -3.07 -4.54 -17.60
N VAL A 399 -2.52 -3.38 -17.25
CA VAL A 399 -2.91 -2.61 -16.06
C VAL A 399 -3.21 -1.17 -16.48
N THR A 400 -4.20 -0.53 -15.87
CA THR A 400 -4.52 0.89 -16.12
C THR A 400 -4.79 1.63 -14.81
N LEU A 401 -4.45 2.92 -14.81
CA LEU A 401 -4.87 3.88 -13.78
C LEU A 401 -6.00 4.80 -14.28
N GLU A 402 -6.38 4.65 -15.55
CA GLU A 402 -7.34 5.49 -16.25
C GLU A 402 -8.71 4.84 -16.30
N PRO A 403 -9.75 5.46 -15.68
CA PRO A 403 -11.12 4.92 -15.68
C PRO A 403 -11.69 4.70 -17.08
N LYS A 404 -11.42 5.66 -17.99
CA LYS A 404 -11.60 5.58 -19.45
C LYS A 404 -11.18 4.21 -20.00
N THR A 405 -9.90 3.96 -19.83
CA THR A 405 -9.25 2.79 -20.38
C THR A 405 -9.67 1.51 -19.66
N ASN A 406 -9.97 1.59 -18.36
CA ASN A 406 -10.55 0.46 -17.63
C ASN A 406 -11.86 -0.02 -18.26
N GLN A 407 -12.78 0.90 -18.57
CA GLN A 407 -14.03 0.58 -19.26
C GLN A 407 -13.79 0.03 -20.67
N GLN A 408 -12.87 0.62 -21.43
CA GLN A 408 -12.52 0.15 -22.78
C GLN A 408 -11.97 -1.28 -22.78
N LEU A 409 -11.03 -1.59 -21.88
CA LEU A 409 -10.49 -2.94 -21.73
C LEU A 409 -11.58 -3.95 -21.35
N ALA A 410 -12.50 -3.54 -20.48
CA ALA A 410 -13.66 -4.34 -20.10
C ALA A 410 -14.71 -4.50 -21.21
N ALA A 411 -14.62 -3.75 -22.32
CA ALA A 411 -15.50 -3.85 -23.48
C ALA A 411 -14.93 -4.70 -24.62
N TYR A 412 -13.60 -4.93 -24.68
CA TYR A 412 -12.98 -5.70 -25.76
C TYR A 412 -13.24 -7.20 -25.67
N GLU A 413 -13.34 -7.85 -26.83
CA GLU A 413 -13.51 -9.29 -26.94
C GLU A 413 -12.16 -10.01 -27.01
N THR A 414 -12.09 -11.24 -26.48
CA THR A 414 -10.89 -12.07 -26.61
C THR A 414 -10.59 -12.35 -28.09
N GLY A 415 -9.33 -12.16 -28.49
CA GLY A 415 -8.89 -12.32 -29.86
C GLY A 415 -8.99 -11.03 -30.71
N GLN A 416 -9.47 -9.94 -30.12
CA GLN A 416 -9.51 -8.64 -30.80
C GLN A 416 -8.12 -8.04 -30.94
N PHE A 417 -7.85 -7.40 -32.08
CA PHE A 417 -6.64 -6.61 -32.25
C PHE A 417 -6.84 -5.21 -31.70
N ILE A 418 -5.91 -4.77 -30.87
CA ILE A 418 -5.95 -3.44 -30.26
C ILE A 418 -4.61 -2.76 -30.42
N LYS A 419 -4.67 -1.43 -30.49
CA LYS A 419 -3.51 -0.55 -30.34
C LYS A 419 -3.54 0.06 -28.95
N ILE A 420 -2.43 -0.05 -28.24
CA ILE A 420 -2.23 0.45 -26.89
C ILE A 420 -1.17 1.55 -26.93
N ARG A 421 -1.36 2.58 -26.11
CA ARG A 421 -0.28 3.49 -25.72
C ARG A 421 -0.04 3.34 -24.23
N GLY A 422 1.21 3.11 -23.83
CA GLY A 422 1.53 2.87 -22.43
C GLY A 422 3.01 2.64 -22.16
N ASN A 423 3.33 2.26 -20.93
CA ASN A 423 4.70 1.99 -20.49
C ASN A 423 4.84 0.53 -20.05
N VAL A 424 5.91 -0.14 -20.48
CA VAL A 424 6.20 -1.52 -20.10
C VAL A 424 6.93 -1.53 -18.76
N ASN A 425 6.45 -2.36 -17.84
CA ASN A 425 7.18 -2.77 -16.65
C ASN A 425 7.72 -4.18 -16.88
N LEU A 426 9.02 -4.27 -17.17
CA LEU A 426 9.70 -5.54 -17.43
C LEU A 426 9.84 -6.41 -16.17
N ALA A 427 9.91 -5.81 -14.99
CA ALA A 427 10.08 -6.57 -13.74
C ALA A 427 8.82 -7.37 -13.38
N GLY A 428 7.65 -6.84 -13.68
CA GLY A 428 6.37 -7.52 -13.44
C GLY A 428 5.71 -8.10 -14.70
N SER A 429 6.31 -7.93 -15.88
CA SER A 429 5.73 -8.32 -17.17
C SER A 429 4.31 -7.76 -17.40
N TRP A 430 4.12 -6.48 -17.09
CA TRP A 430 2.85 -5.77 -17.31
C TRP A 430 3.04 -4.49 -18.10
N LEU A 431 1.98 -4.07 -18.79
CA LEU A 431 1.91 -2.84 -19.56
C LEU A 431 0.92 -1.90 -18.88
N LEU A 432 1.42 -0.75 -18.43
CA LEU A 432 0.59 0.34 -17.91
C LEU A 432 -0.06 1.09 -19.07
N VAL A 433 -1.29 0.73 -19.39
CA VAL A 433 -2.10 1.26 -20.48
C VAL A 433 -2.62 2.65 -20.12
N GLU A 434 -2.31 3.64 -20.95
CA GLU A 434 -2.86 4.99 -20.85
C GLU A 434 -4.05 5.16 -21.79
N THR A 435 -3.95 4.62 -23.00
CA THR A 435 -5.04 4.60 -23.99
C THR A 435 -5.07 3.26 -24.73
N SER A 436 -6.25 2.86 -25.16
CA SER A 436 -6.45 1.71 -26.04
C SER A 436 -7.51 2.04 -27.09
N GLU A 437 -7.34 1.49 -28.29
CA GLU A 437 -8.31 1.53 -29.36
C GLU A 437 -8.35 0.20 -30.11
N ALA A 438 -9.53 -0.19 -30.59
CA ALA A 438 -9.66 -1.35 -31.47
C ALA A 438 -9.10 -1.02 -32.85
N ILE A 439 -8.43 -1.98 -33.47
CA ILE A 439 -7.89 -1.83 -34.83
C ILE A 439 -8.28 -3.01 -35.70
N ALA A 440 -8.38 -2.77 -37.01
CA ALA A 440 -8.57 -3.84 -37.97
C ALA A 440 -7.26 -4.65 -38.12
N LYS A 441 -7.37 -5.95 -38.39
CA LYS A 441 -6.21 -6.82 -38.64
C LYS A 441 -5.30 -6.31 -39.77
N ALA A 442 -5.87 -5.62 -40.76
CA ALA A 442 -5.13 -5.03 -41.87
C ALA A 442 -4.30 -3.78 -41.48
N SER A 443 -4.43 -3.28 -40.25
CA SER A 443 -3.73 -2.11 -39.72
C SER A 443 -2.54 -2.47 -38.80
N LEU A 444 -2.25 -3.77 -38.67
CA LEU A 444 -1.07 -4.34 -38.00
C LEU A 444 0.07 -4.48 -39.00
#